data_AF-A0A0H2S2Y2-F1
#
_entry.id   AF-A0A0H2S2Y2-F1
#
_cell.length_a   1.000
_cell.length_b   1.000
_cell.length_c   1.000
_cell.angle_alpha   90.00
_cell.angle_beta   90.00
_cell.angle_gamma   90.00
#
_symmetry.space_group_name_H-M   'P 1'
#
loop_
_entity.id
_entity.type
_entity.pdbx_description
1 polymer ?
#
loop_
_entity_poly.entity_id
_entity_poly.type
_entity_poly.pdbx_seq_one_letter_code
_entity_poly.pdbx_strand_id
1 'polypeptide(L)'
;MSTQTGSKKLSTYEHLPMLTTPTFEGLPIDIRDLVLRLLPNYDSLKAAVLSCKAFHEAYKSRRRSIEMEVFCTQMGSYLQFHMRRTSLMREQLRSLRETGRDVETSDLLRMMSWSI
;
A
#
# COMPACT_ATOMS: atom_id res chain seq x y z
N MET A 1 -39.41 -30.29 -56.37
CA MET A 1 -39.55 -30.67 -54.95
C MET A 1 -38.16 -30.96 -54.41
N SER A 2 -37.75 -30.21 -53.39
CA SER A 2 -36.41 -30.21 -52.80
C SER A 2 -36.33 -31.19 -51.64
N THR A 3 -35.21 -31.91 -51.53
CA THR A 3 -34.82 -32.61 -50.30
C THR A 3 -33.35 -32.33 -50.01
N GLN A 4 -33.08 -31.19 -49.38
CA GLN A 4 -31.81 -30.96 -48.67
C GLN A 4 -31.90 -31.65 -47.30
N THR A 5 -31.13 -32.72 -47.14
CA THR A 5 -30.90 -33.34 -45.83
C THR A 5 -30.05 -32.41 -44.98
N GLY A 6 -30.66 -31.88 -43.92
CA GLY A 6 -30.01 -31.02 -42.95
C GLY A 6 -28.96 -31.76 -42.14
N SER A 7 -27.70 -31.38 -42.33
CA SER A 7 -26.64 -31.62 -41.33
C SER A 7 -26.69 -30.48 -40.30
N LYS A 8 -27.57 -30.63 -39.30
CA LYS A 8 -27.52 -29.82 -38.08
C LYS A 8 -26.27 -30.23 -37.29
N LYS A 9 -25.18 -29.50 -37.44
CA LYS A 9 -24.09 -29.54 -36.46
C LYS A 9 -24.62 -28.95 -35.15
N LEU A 10 -24.91 -29.82 -34.18
CA LEU A 10 -25.09 -29.42 -32.78
C LEU A 10 -23.77 -28.80 -32.30
N SER A 11 -23.73 -27.47 -32.25
CA SER A 11 -22.71 -26.71 -31.52
C SER A 11 -23.16 -26.61 -30.07
N THR A 12 -23.01 -27.70 -29.32
CA THR A 12 -23.21 -27.73 -27.87
C THR A 12 -21.99 -27.10 -27.20
N TYR A 13 -21.90 -25.77 -27.26
CA TYR A 13 -21.08 -24.97 -26.35
C TYR A 13 -22.01 -24.00 -25.65
N GLU A 14 -22.93 -24.57 -24.87
CA GLU A 14 -23.73 -23.85 -23.89
C GLU A 14 -22.80 -23.26 -22.83
N HIS A 15 -22.75 -21.93 -22.78
CA HIS A 15 -22.55 -21.09 -21.59
C HIS A 15 -21.67 -21.67 -20.46
N LEU A 16 -20.34 -21.62 -20.65
CA LEU A 16 -19.47 -21.41 -19.50
C LEU A 16 -19.68 -19.95 -19.03
N PRO A 17 -19.91 -19.68 -17.73
CA PRO A 17 -19.94 -18.31 -17.25
C PRO A 17 -18.59 -17.68 -17.58
N MET A 18 -18.60 -16.57 -18.32
CA MET A 18 -17.41 -15.75 -18.49
C MET A 18 -16.94 -15.40 -17.08
N LEU A 19 -15.86 -16.04 -16.64
CA LEU A 19 -15.07 -15.60 -15.49
C LEU A 19 -14.47 -14.26 -15.88
N THR A 20 -15.26 -13.20 -15.72
CA THR A 20 -14.77 -11.84 -15.84
C THR A 20 -13.81 -11.67 -14.66
N THR A 21 -12.53 -11.49 -14.99
CA THR A 21 -11.54 -11.10 -13.99
C THR A 21 -12.03 -9.86 -13.29
N PRO A 22 -12.16 -9.84 -11.95
CA PRO A 22 -12.64 -8.67 -11.24
C PRO A 22 -11.70 -7.50 -11.52
N THR A 23 -12.26 -6.39 -11.99
CA THR A 23 -11.51 -5.18 -12.32
C THR A 23 -11.81 -4.07 -11.33
N PHE A 24 -10.89 -3.11 -11.19
CA PHE A 24 -11.10 -1.95 -10.34
C PHE A 24 -12.25 -1.07 -10.86
N GLU A 25 -12.51 -1.08 -12.16
CA GLU A 25 -13.63 -0.41 -12.83
C GLU A 25 -15.01 -0.94 -12.39
N GLY A 26 -15.08 -2.16 -11.86
CA GLY A 26 -16.29 -2.73 -11.27
C GLY A 26 -16.56 -2.32 -9.83
N LEU A 27 -15.56 -1.78 -9.12
CA LEU A 27 -15.70 -1.42 -7.70
C LEU A 27 -16.48 -0.11 -7.52
N PRO A 28 -17.29 0.04 -6.45
CA PRO A 28 -17.87 1.32 -6.08
C PRO A 28 -16.79 2.39 -5.85
N ILE A 29 -17.11 3.65 -6.17
CA ILE A 29 -16.15 4.76 -6.05
C ILE A 29 -15.61 4.91 -4.62
N ASP A 30 -16.43 4.66 -3.60
CA ASP A 30 -16.03 4.77 -2.20
C ASP A 30 -15.02 3.68 -1.79
N ILE A 31 -15.07 2.50 -2.41
CA ILE A 31 -14.08 1.44 -2.20
C ILE A 31 -12.75 1.83 -2.84
N ARG A 32 -12.79 2.41 -4.05
CA ARG A 32 -11.57 2.90 -4.72
C ARG A 32 -10.92 4.03 -3.92
N ASP A 33 -11.72 4.96 -3.40
CA ASP A 33 -11.28 6.05 -2.52
C ASP A 33 -10.62 5.51 -1.24
N LEU A 34 -11.25 4.53 -0.58
CA LEU A 34 -10.67 3.86 0.58
C LEU A 34 -9.32 3.21 0.26
N VAL A 35 -9.21 2.51 -0.86
CA VAL A 35 -7.94 1.91 -1.30
C VAL A 35 -6.85 2.97 -1.44
N LEU A 36 -7.15 4.11 -2.06
CA LEU A 36 -6.17 5.19 -2.26
C LEU A 36 -5.74 5.86 -0.94
N ARG A 37 -6.64 5.98 0.03
CA ARG A 37 -6.36 6.56 1.35
C ARG A 37 -5.45 5.69 2.22
N LEU A 38 -5.52 4.37 2.04
CA LEU A 38 -4.73 3.40 2.81
C LEU A 38 -3.29 3.22 2.29
N LEU A 39 -2.90 3.96 1.24
CA LEU A 39 -1.56 3.85 0.69
C LEU A 39 -0.51 4.46 1.65
N PRO A 40 0.67 3.83 1.76
CA PRO A 40 1.62 4.14 2.83
C PRO A 40 2.36 5.47 2.65
N ASN A 41 2.43 5.97 1.42
CA ASN A 41 3.17 7.19 1.07
C ASN A 41 2.71 7.76 -0.27
N TYR A 42 3.17 8.98 -0.54
CA TYR A 42 2.82 9.71 -1.74
C TYR A 42 3.26 9.03 -3.04
N ASP A 43 4.40 8.34 -3.05
CA ASP A 43 4.90 7.65 -4.25
C ASP A 43 4.00 6.47 -4.65
N SER A 44 3.54 5.70 -3.65
CA SER A 44 2.58 4.61 -3.84
C SER A 44 1.24 5.14 -4.35
N LEU A 45 0.78 6.28 -3.80
CA LEU A 45 -0.42 6.97 -4.28
C LEU A 45 -0.28 7.37 -5.74
N LYS A 46 0.83 8.01 -6.10
CA LYS A 46 1.08 8.44 -7.48
C LYS A 46 1.11 7.24 -8.44
N ALA A 47 1.80 6.15 -8.06
CA ALA A 47 1.84 4.93 -8.86
C ALA A 47 0.44 4.32 -9.06
N ALA A 48 -0.36 4.21 -7.99
CA ALA A 48 -1.72 3.68 -8.07
C ALA A 48 -2.62 4.54 -8.98
N VAL A 49 -2.56 5.86 -8.84
CA VAL A 49 -3.34 6.81 -9.66
C VAL A 49 -2.96 6.74 -11.15
N LEU A 50 -1.67 6.51 -11.45
CA LEU A 50 -1.20 6.36 -12.83
C LEU A 50 -1.45 4.96 -13.42
N SER A 51 -1.69 3.96 -12.58
CA SER A 51 -1.84 2.57 -13.02
C SER A 51 -3.17 2.28 -13.74
N CYS A 52 -4.26 2.96 -13.38
CA CYS A 52 -5.56 2.72 -14.00
C CYS A 52 -6.49 3.94 -13.96
N LYS A 53 -7.42 3.99 -14.92
CA LYS A 53 -8.40 5.07 -15.04
C LYS A 53 -9.36 5.11 -13.85
N ALA A 54 -9.74 3.95 -13.31
CA ALA A 54 -10.65 3.85 -12.17
C ALA A 54 -10.12 4.58 -10.92
N PHE A 55 -8.82 4.46 -10.64
CA PHE A 55 -8.17 5.17 -9.55
C PHE A 55 -7.94 6.64 -9.87
N HIS A 56 -7.63 6.98 -11.12
CA HIS A 56 -7.51 8.38 -11.53
C HIS A 56 -8.80 9.18 -11.28
N GLU A 57 -9.96 8.63 -11.66
CA GLU A 57 -11.25 9.31 -11.45
C GLU A 57 -11.61 9.43 -9.95
N ALA A 58 -11.42 8.35 -9.19
CA ALA A 58 -11.64 8.37 -7.74
C ALA A 58 -10.75 9.42 -7.06
N TYR A 59 -9.46 9.43 -7.42
CA TYR A 59 -8.49 10.42 -6.92
C TYR A 59 -8.88 11.85 -7.27
N LYS A 60 -9.26 12.11 -8.51
CA LYS A 60 -9.63 13.46 -8.98
C LYS A 60 -10.80 14.03 -8.17
N SER A 61 -11.78 13.19 -7.83
CA SER A 61 -12.98 13.61 -7.08
C SER A 61 -12.71 13.97 -5.61
N ARG A 62 -11.73 13.32 -4.96
CA ARG A 62 -11.49 13.42 -3.50
C ARG A 62 -10.03 13.72 -3.15
N ARG A 63 -9.28 14.32 -4.10
CA ARG A 63 -7.82 14.54 -4.05
C ARG A 63 -7.31 15.00 -2.70
N ARG A 64 -7.85 16.12 -2.19
CA ARG A 64 -7.38 16.73 -0.94
C ARG A 64 -7.54 15.82 0.28
N SER A 65 -8.64 15.06 0.33
CA SER A 65 -8.89 14.11 1.43
C SER A 65 -7.90 12.95 1.37
N ILE A 66 -7.67 12.40 0.18
CA ILE A 66 -6.75 11.30 -0.05
C ILE A 66 -5.31 11.72 0.27
N GLU A 67 -4.86 12.85 -0.27
CA GLU A 67 -3.51 13.38 -0.01
C GLU A 67 -3.27 13.63 1.49
N MET A 68 -4.28 14.15 2.21
CA MET A 68 -4.18 14.38 3.65
C MET A 68 -4.07 13.08 4.45
N GLU A 69 -4.88 12.07 4.15
CA GLU A 69 -4.82 10.79 4.86
C GLU A 69 -3.51 10.04 4.61
N VAL A 70 -3.03 10.05 3.36
CA VAL A 70 -1.73 9.47 3.01
C VAL A 70 -0.59 10.20 3.72
N PHE A 71 -0.65 11.54 3.79
CA PHE A 71 0.33 12.33 4.54
C PHE A 71 0.32 11.97 6.04
N CYS A 72 -0.85 11.91 6.67
CA CYS A 72 -0.99 11.53 8.07
C CYS A 72 -0.44 10.11 8.33
N THR A 73 -0.72 9.17 7.43
CA THR A 73 -0.23 7.78 7.52
C THR A 73 1.30 7.72 7.44
N GLN A 74 1.88 8.46 6.49
CA GLN A 74 3.32 8.55 6.31
C GLN A 74 4.00 9.19 7.53
N MET A 75 3.43 10.28 8.07
CA MET A 75 3.94 10.94 9.27
C MET A 75 3.81 10.07 10.51
N GLY A 76 2.70 9.34 10.67
CA GLY A 76 2.51 8.41 11.77
C GLY A 76 3.58 7.31 11.78
N SER A 77 3.86 6.74 10.61
CA SER A 77 4.90 5.72 10.44
C SER A 77 6.30 6.26 10.77
N TYR A 78 6.61 7.47 10.30
CA TYR A 78 7.86 8.15 10.62
C TYR A 78 8.00 8.40 12.13
N LEU A 79 6.95 8.91 12.77
CA LEU A 79 6.94 9.18 14.20
C LEU A 79 7.14 7.90 15.03
N GLN A 80 6.47 6.80 14.66
CA GLN A 80 6.64 5.52 15.33
C GLN A 80 8.09 5.00 15.24
N PHE A 81 8.71 5.12 14.06
CA PHE A 81 10.12 4.77 13.87
C PHE A 81 11.04 5.58 14.80
N HIS A 82 10.85 6.90 14.84
CA HIS A 82 11.65 7.78 15.70
C HIS A 82 11.43 7.54 17.19
N MET A 83 10.19 7.28 17.60
CA MET A 83 9.87 6.95 18.99
C MET A 83 10.55 5.65 19.42
N ARG A 84 10.46 4.60 18.59
CA ARG A 84 11.13 3.31 18.86
C ARG A 84 12.66 3.47 18.93
N ARG A 85 13.25 4.25 18.03
CA ARG A 85 14.69 4.54 18.06
C ARG A 85 15.07 5.27 19.35
N THR A 86 14.31 6.29 19.73
CA THR A 86 14.56 7.07 20.94
C THR A 86 14.40 6.24 22.20
N SER A 87 13.39 5.35 22.27
CA SER A 87 13.21 4.45 23.42
C SER A 87 14.37 3.48 23.56
N LEU A 88 14.84 2.89 22.45
CA LEU A 88 15.99 2.01 22.45
C LEU A 88 17.26 2.72 22.92
N MET A 89 17.50 3.95 22.44
CA MET A 89 18.66 4.74 22.88
C MET A 89 18.59 5.06 24.38
N ARG A 90 17.41 5.39 24.91
CA ARG A 90 17.23 5.65 26.35
C ARG A 90 17.49 4.40 27.19
N GLU A 91 17.06 3.23 26.71
CA GLU A 91 17.31 1.96 27.39
C GLU A 91 18.79 1.60 27.41
N GLN A 92 19.48 1.76 26.28
CA GLN A 92 20.93 1.57 26.19
C GLN A 92 21.68 2.51 27.15
N LEU A 93 21.35 3.81 27.16
CA LEU A 93 21.94 4.77 28.08
C LEU A 93 21.70 4.41 29.56
N ARG A 94 20.50 3.91 29.89
CA ARG A 94 20.19 3.43 31.25
C ARG A 94 21.06 2.23 31.63
N SER A 95 21.16 1.24 30.75
CA SER A 95 22.01 0.05 30.96
C SER A 95 23.48 0.41 31.13
N LEU A 96 24.00 1.37 30.35
CA LEU A 96 25.37 1.86 30.51
C LEU A 96 25.59 2.54 31.86
N ARG A 97 24.62 3.34 32.32
CA ARG A 97 24.66 3.99 33.63
C ARG A 97 24.69 3.00 34.79
N GLU A 98 23.91 1.91 34.67
CA GLU A 98 23.82 0.87 35.69
C GLU A 98 25.06 -0.04 35.72
N THR A 99 25.71 -0.25 34.57
CA THR A 99 26.92 -1.08 34.48
C THR A 99 28.21 -0.35 34.87
N GLY A 100 28.16 0.95 35.19
CA GLY A 100 29.31 1.74 35.66
C GLY A 100 30.49 1.81 34.69
N ARG A 101 30.27 1.47 33.41
CA ARG A 101 31.31 1.55 32.39
C ARG A 101 31.38 2.98 31.87
N ASP A 102 32.54 3.61 32.01
CA ASP A 102 32.89 4.83 31.28
C ASP A 102 32.96 4.50 29.79
N VAL A 103 31.81 4.47 29.14
CA VAL A 103 31.74 4.32 27.68
C VAL A 103 32.16 5.65 27.10
N GLU A 104 33.34 5.68 26.47
CA GLU A 104 33.78 6.83 25.70
C GLU A 104 32.66 7.19 24.70
N THR A 105 32.37 8.49 24.60
CA THR A 105 31.39 9.04 23.66
C THR A 105 31.63 8.60 22.21
N SER A 106 32.84 8.17 21.87
CA SER A 106 33.24 7.55 20.59
C SER A 106 32.52 6.21 20.32
N ASP A 107 32.36 5.35 21.32
CA ASP A 107 31.70 4.04 21.20
C ASP A 107 30.18 4.18 21.09
N LEU A 108 29.61 5.16 21.79
CA LEU A 108 28.21 5.54 21.66
C LEU A 108 27.90 6.05 20.23
N LEU A 109 28.74 6.93 19.69
CA LEU A 109 28.60 7.42 18.31
C LEU A 109 28.77 6.31 17.28
N ARG A 110 29.68 5.36 17.52
CA ARG A 110 29.91 4.20 16.64
C ARG A 110 28.74 3.22 16.66
N MET A 111 28.16 2.92 17.82
CA MET A 111 26.92 2.13 17.92
C MET A 111 25.75 2.82 17.21
N MET A 112 25.69 4.16 17.24
CA MET A 112 24.67 4.94 16.54
C MET A 112 24.83 4.96 15.02
N SER A 113 26.04 4.68 14.49
CA SER A 113 26.32 4.74 13.04
C SER A 113 26.12 3.40 12.31
N TRP A 114 25.98 2.28 13.03
CA TRP A 114 25.85 0.92 12.44
C TRP A 114 24.39 0.48 12.22
N SER A 115 23.43 1.35 12.50
CA SER A 115 21.98 1.06 12.35
C SER A 115 21.33 1.80 11.18
N ILE A 116 22.12 2.16 10.16
CA ILE A 116 21.66 2.72 8.87
C ILE A 116 21.56 1.60 7.86
#